data_AF-A0A7S3P9F3-F1
#
_entry.id   AF-A0A7S3P9F3-F1
#
_cell.length_a   1.000
_cell.length_b   1.000
_cell.length_c   1.000
_cell.angle_alpha   90.00
_cell.angle_beta   90.00
_cell.angle_gamma   90.00
#
_symmetry.space_group_name_H-M   'P 1'
#
loop_
_entity.id
_entity.type
_entity.pdbx_description
1 polymer ?
#
loop_
_entity_poly.entity_id
_entity_poly.type
_entity_poly.pdbx_seq_one_letter_code
_entity_poly.pdbx_strand_id
1 'polypeptide(L)'
;ERAMECKQIIEEIEEEGRRTLELMPGAAEVFQWLSQHGIPTALVTRNTQATVDRLQQMLPHVNFDISIPRDYSEGSFPPKPHPASLQFIAQRWQVHDSTTVVMVGDSPSHDVGFGKAAGSTTALLDTGRRHSSTETAKSNHHEQPDFVAHQLWELPRLFWLHMEIPNALGSNSPLLKYDTPVPSTAACQAAAQGDVAALQSLPIDEIIAVCPQTRNTPLIWATDAGHSKVVEYILEIMGDDRSHLDARGYLGATAASRAACRGHSDCLRLLAERGANLDVCNDKMQYPLHFAE
;
A
#
# COMPACT_ATOMS: atom_id res chain seq x y z
N GLU A 1 -3.65 35.71 33.81
CA GLU A 1 -4.89 34.93 33.99
C GLU A 1 -5.47 34.49 32.64
N ARG A 2 -6.09 35.38 31.85
CA ARG A 2 -6.69 35.04 30.53
C ARG A 2 -5.76 34.32 29.53
N ALA A 3 -4.49 34.72 29.44
CA ALA A 3 -3.53 34.05 28.55
C ALA A 3 -3.17 32.62 29.01
N MET A 4 -3.21 32.36 30.32
CA MET A 4 -2.93 31.04 30.90
C MET A 4 -4.14 30.12 30.68
N GLU A 5 -5.35 30.67 30.84
CA GLU A 5 -6.62 29.99 30.54
C GLU A 5 -6.72 29.61 29.05
N CYS A 6 -6.39 30.52 28.12
CA CYS A 6 -6.34 30.19 26.69
C CYS A 6 -5.34 29.07 26.37
N LYS A 7 -4.16 29.08 27.01
CA LYS A 7 -3.15 28.04 26.80
C LYS A 7 -3.66 26.68 27.27
N GLN A 8 -4.31 26.63 28.43
CA GLN A 8 -4.88 25.40 28.98
C GLN A 8 -5.99 24.83 28.08
N ILE A 9 -6.86 25.68 27.55
CA ILE A 9 -7.90 25.24 26.59
C ILE A 9 -7.27 24.65 25.32
N ILE A 10 -6.21 25.28 24.79
CA ILE A 10 -5.48 24.74 23.62
C ILE A 10 -4.86 23.38 23.95
N GLU A 11 -4.22 23.24 25.12
CA GLU A 11 -3.63 21.98 25.57
C GLU A 11 -4.70 20.88 25.74
N GLU A 12 -5.89 21.19 26.28
CA GLU A 12 -7.01 20.25 26.39
C GLU A 12 -7.53 19.79 25.02
N ILE A 13 -7.67 20.72 24.07
CA ILE A 13 -8.08 20.40 22.69
C ILE A 13 -7.01 19.53 22.00
N GLU A 14 -5.73 19.85 22.18
CA GLU A 14 -4.62 19.06 21.62
C GLU A 14 -4.49 17.68 22.27
N GLU A 15 -4.81 17.54 23.56
CA GLU A 15 -4.88 16.25 24.25
C GLU A 15 -6.05 15.41 23.72
N GLU A 16 -7.25 15.99 23.58
CA GLU A 16 -8.40 15.27 23.02
C GLU A 16 -8.16 14.85 21.56
N GLY A 17 -7.53 15.72 20.76
CA GLY A 17 -7.11 15.39 19.40
C GLY A 17 -6.10 14.23 19.35
N ARG A 18 -5.19 14.13 20.33
CA ARG A 18 -4.27 12.99 20.46
C ARG A 18 -4.96 11.71 20.90
N ARG A 19 -5.96 11.81 21.78
CA ARG A 19 -6.74 10.65 22.27
C ARG A 19 -7.62 10.06 21.18
N THR A 20 -8.18 10.90 20.31
CA THR A 20 -9.06 10.53 19.20
C THR A 20 -8.31 10.30 17.89
N LEU A 21 -6.97 10.32 17.92
CA LEU A 21 -6.15 10.07 16.73
C LEU A 21 -6.42 8.65 16.20
N GLU A 22 -6.85 8.57 14.96
CA GLU A 22 -7.06 7.33 14.22
C GLU A 22 -6.14 7.28 13.00
N LEU A 23 -5.62 6.10 12.72
CA LEU A 23 -4.87 5.85 11.49
C LEU A 23 -5.85 5.77 10.31
N MET A 24 -5.47 6.36 9.19
CA MET A 24 -6.15 6.07 7.93
C MET A 24 -5.98 4.59 7.60
N PRO A 25 -6.99 3.91 7.06
CA PRO A 25 -6.83 2.53 6.64
C PRO A 25 -5.73 2.44 5.55
N GLY A 26 -4.90 1.40 5.62
CA GLY A 26 -3.73 1.23 4.76
C GLY A 26 -2.46 1.97 5.22
N ALA A 27 -2.50 2.76 6.30
CA ALA A 27 -1.32 3.53 6.74
C ALA A 27 -0.17 2.66 7.20
N ALA A 28 -0.42 1.68 8.07
CA ALA A 28 0.61 0.79 8.56
C ALA A 28 1.26 0.02 7.41
N GLU A 29 0.45 -0.38 6.46
CA GLU A 29 0.81 -1.25 5.34
C GLU A 29 1.64 -0.48 4.31
N VAL A 30 1.30 0.78 4.02
CA VAL A 30 2.10 1.66 3.17
C VAL A 30 3.47 1.93 3.78
N PHE A 31 3.54 2.26 5.07
CA PHE A 31 4.83 2.51 5.72
C PHE A 31 5.69 1.24 5.85
N GLN A 32 5.07 0.10 6.10
CA GLN A 32 5.76 -1.19 6.06
C GLN A 32 6.32 -1.47 4.66
N TRP A 33 5.53 -1.22 3.61
CA TRP A 33 5.97 -1.37 2.22
C TRP A 33 7.15 -0.45 1.89
N LEU A 34 7.09 0.83 2.29
CA LEU A 34 8.20 1.79 2.12
C LEU A 34 9.47 1.30 2.83
N SER A 35 9.34 0.84 4.08
CA SER A 35 10.45 0.29 4.86
C SER A 35 11.08 -0.95 4.23
N GLN A 36 10.26 -1.90 3.74
CA GLN A 36 10.73 -3.11 3.06
C GLN A 36 11.51 -2.81 1.76
N HIS A 37 11.17 -1.72 1.09
CA HIS A 37 11.87 -1.26 -0.11
C HIS A 37 13.05 -0.32 0.23
N GLY A 38 13.32 -0.06 1.52
CA GLY A 38 14.38 0.84 1.95
C GLY A 38 14.16 2.29 1.51
N ILE A 39 12.90 2.68 1.30
CA ILE A 39 12.54 4.06 0.95
C ILE A 39 12.46 4.87 2.24
N PRO A 40 13.29 5.91 2.40
CA PRO A 40 13.25 6.75 3.60
C PRO A 40 11.96 7.57 3.64
N THR A 41 11.45 7.82 4.84
CA THR A 41 10.18 8.52 5.06
C THR A 41 10.33 9.64 6.05
N ALA A 42 9.68 10.77 5.77
CA ALA A 42 9.68 11.94 6.66
C ALA A 42 8.25 12.40 6.93
N LEU A 43 8.04 12.93 8.13
CA LEU A 43 6.77 13.51 8.54
C LEU A 43 6.91 15.01 8.75
N VAL A 44 6.12 15.81 8.02
CA VAL A 44 6.06 17.27 8.19
C VAL A 44 4.64 17.67 8.59
N THR A 45 4.46 18.17 9.82
CA THR A 45 3.15 18.44 10.40
C THR A 45 3.08 19.76 11.15
N ARG A 46 1.87 20.34 11.23
CA ARG A 46 1.55 21.49 12.10
C ARG A 46 1.14 21.07 13.52
N ASN A 47 1.15 19.77 13.81
CA ASN A 47 0.88 19.23 15.15
C ASN A 47 2.14 19.25 16.01
N THR A 48 1.96 19.10 17.33
CA THR A 48 3.05 19.05 18.30
C THR A 48 3.84 17.75 18.25
N GLN A 49 5.07 17.77 18.77
CA GLN A 49 5.90 16.58 18.95
C GLN A 49 5.15 15.48 19.71
N ALA A 50 4.38 15.83 20.74
CA ALA A 50 3.62 14.85 21.49
C ALA A 50 2.54 14.12 20.66
N THR A 51 2.04 14.74 19.58
CA THR A 51 1.12 14.09 18.64
C THR A 51 1.88 13.16 17.70
N VAL A 52 3.08 13.55 17.27
CA VAL A 52 3.99 12.71 16.50
C VAL A 52 4.39 11.47 17.31
N ASP A 53 4.70 11.62 18.60
CA ASP A 53 5.04 10.51 19.49
C ASP A 53 3.86 9.54 19.63
N ARG A 54 2.63 10.05 19.72
CA ARG A 54 1.42 9.23 19.74
C ARG A 54 1.23 8.44 18.45
N LEU A 55 1.41 9.09 17.29
CA LEU A 55 1.38 8.43 15.99
C LEU A 55 2.44 7.31 15.91
N GLN A 56 3.65 7.58 16.39
CA GLN A 56 4.77 6.63 16.43
C GLN A 56 4.46 5.42 17.33
N GLN A 57 3.75 5.60 18.44
CA GLN A 57 3.26 4.49 19.28
C GLN A 57 2.22 3.62 18.58
N MET A 58 1.39 4.20 17.72
CA MET A 58 0.38 3.47 16.93
C MET A 58 1.00 2.71 15.75
N LEU A 59 2.20 3.13 15.31
CA LEU A 59 2.97 2.54 14.22
C LEU A 59 4.34 2.07 14.70
N PRO A 60 4.43 1.09 15.62
CA PRO A 60 5.70 0.72 16.28
C PRO A 60 6.76 0.15 15.33
N HIS A 61 6.37 -0.28 14.13
CA HIS A 61 7.26 -0.82 13.10
C HIS A 61 7.64 0.19 12.03
N VAL A 62 7.10 1.41 12.09
CA VAL A 62 7.42 2.49 11.17
C VAL A 62 8.46 3.36 11.81
N ASN A 63 9.52 3.71 11.10
CA ASN A 63 10.50 4.68 11.56
C ASN A 63 10.55 5.83 10.57
N PHE A 64 10.10 7.01 10.99
CA PHE A 64 10.30 8.22 10.21
C PHE A 64 11.74 8.68 10.40
N ASP A 65 12.53 8.70 9.33
CA ASP A 65 13.92 9.15 9.36
C ASP A 65 14.04 10.59 9.86
N ILE A 66 13.03 11.41 9.53
CA ILE A 66 12.94 12.81 9.93
C ILE A 66 11.49 13.14 10.29
N SER A 67 11.28 13.71 11.47
CA SER A 67 9.98 14.25 11.88
C SER A 67 10.10 15.73 12.22
N ILE A 68 9.34 16.58 11.52
CA ILE A 68 9.30 18.03 11.69
C ILE A 68 7.88 18.40 12.17
N PRO A 69 7.64 18.41 13.50
CA PRO A 69 6.44 18.98 14.09
C PRO A 69 6.48 20.51 14.13
N ARG A 70 5.40 21.12 14.60
CA ARG A 70 5.29 22.59 14.78
C ARG A 70 6.33 23.16 15.74
N ASP A 71 6.65 22.41 16.79
CA ASP A 71 7.58 22.71 17.87
C ASP A 71 8.92 21.99 17.71
N TYR A 72 9.39 21.88 16.46
CA TYR A 72 10.65 21.23 16.13
C TYR A 72 11.84 21.86 16.87
N SER A 73 12.65 21.02 17.51
CA SER A 73 13.72 21.45 18.41
C SER A 73 15.01 21.86 17.70
N GLU A 74 15.28 21.32 16.51
CA GLU A 74 16.54 21.54 15.77
C GLU A 74 16.49 22.74 14.81
N GLY A 75 15.36 23.46 14.75
CA GLY A 75 15.23 24.66 13.93
C GLY A 75 13.80 25.17 13.81
N SER A 76 13.63 26.36 13.23
CA SER A 76 12.34 26.91 12.88
C SER A 76 12.15 26.90 11.36
N PHE A 77 11.13 26.20 10.90
CA PHE A 77 10.73 26.21 9.50
C PHE A 77 9.51 27.11 9.32
N PRO A 78 9.47 27.95 8.27
CA PRO A 78 8.24 28.63 7.90
C PRO A 78 7.14 27.60 7.61
N PRO A 79 5.86 27.91 7.90
CA PRO A 79 4.76 27.00 7.63
C PRO A 79 4.59 26.74 6.12
N LYS A 80 4.01 25.58 5.78
CA LYS A 80 3.55 25.26 4.42
C LYS A 80 2.71 26.43 3.86
N PRO A 81 2.87 26.81 2.58
CA PRO A 81 3.53 26.08 1.49
C PRO A 81 5.03 26.39 1.30
N HIS A 82 5.70 27.06 2.24
CA HIS A 82 7.12 27.38 2.10
C HIS A 82 8.00 26.11 2.05
N PRO A 83 8.93 25.94 1.09
CA PRO A 83 9.58 24.65 0.80
C PRO A 83 10.74 24.25 1.74
N ALA A 84 11.16 25.14 2.65
CA ALA A 84 12.39 24.98 3.44
C ALA A 84 12.50 23.66 4.20
N SER A 85 11.42 23.15 4.79
CA SER A 85 11.45 21.88 5.51
C SER A 85 11.63 20.68 4.57
N LEU A 86 11.03 20.71 3.37
CA LEU A 86 11.21 19.65 2.37
C LEU A 86 12.60 19.68 1.74
N GLN A 87 13.15 20.88 1.50
CA GLN A 87 14.52 21.06 1.04
C GLN A 87 15.54 20.56 2.08
N PHE A 88 15.30 20.84 3.36
CA PHE A 88 16.10 20.30 4.46
C PHE A 88 16.07 18.76 4.49
N ILE A 89 14.89 18.16 4.34
CA ILE A 89 14.73 16.70 4.26
C ILE A 89 15.53 16.13 3.08
N ALA A 90 15.35 16.68 1.87
CA ALA A 90 16.06 16.23 0.67
C ALA A 90 17.59 16.32 0.84
N GLN A 91 18.08 17.42 1.42
CA GLN A 91 19.51 17.58 1.73
C GLN A 91 19.99 16.53 2.73
N ARG A 92 19.22 16.25 3.78
CA ARG A 92 19.59 15.28 4.82
C ARG A 92 19.63 13.85 4.27
N TRP A 93 18.72 13.52 3.36
CA TRP A 93 18.71 12.26 2.61
C TRP A 93 19.73 12.22 1.47
N GLN A 94 20.47 13.30 1.22
CA GLN A 94 21.45 13.42 0.14
C GLN A 94 20.84 13.17 -1.25
N VAL A 95 19.58 13.57 -1.42
CA VAL A 95 18.88 13.46 -2.70
C VAL A 95 19.21 14.69 -3.55
N HIS A 96 19.86 14.45 -4.70
CA HIS A 96 20.28 15.51 -5.62
C HIS A 96 19.20 15.88 -6.64
N ASP A 97 18.31 14.94 -6.98
CA ASP A 97 17.17 15.17 -7.86
C ASP A 97 15.89 15.29 -7.04
N SER A 98 15.38 16.51 -6.87
CA SER A 98 14.18 16.75 -6.07
C SER A 98 12.94 16.03 -6.61
N THR A 99 12.91 15.66 -7.91
CA THR A 99 11.79 14.93 -8.51
C THR A 99 11.66 13.50 -8.00
N THR A 100 12.72 12.92 -7.42
CA THR A 100 12.67 11.59 -6.78
C THR A 100 12.12 11.65 -5.36
N VAL A 101 11.91 12.86 -4.80
CA VAL A 101 11.19 13.05 -3.53
C VAL A 101 9.70 13.21 -3.84
N VAL A 102 8.87 12.43 -3.16
CA VAL A 102 7.41 12.52 -3.30
C VAL A 102 6.80 13.15 -2.05
N MET A 103 6.16 14.31 -2.23
CA MET A 103 5.34 14.95 -1.20
C MET A 103 3.92 14.40 -1.28
N VAL A 104 3.49 13.69 -0.24
CA VAL A 104 2.14 13.15 -0.09
C VAL A 104 1.36 14.00 0.91
N GLY A 105 0.16 14.45 0.54
CA GLY A 105 -0.73 15.17 1.45
C GLY A 105 -2.17 15.22 0.95
N ASP A 106 -3.07 15.69 1.80
CA ASP A 106 -4.52 15.72 1.56
C ASP A 106 -5.02 17.10 1.13
N SER A 107 -4.20 18.15 1.22
CA SER A 107 -4.56 19.51 0.81
C SER A 107 -3.99 19.89 -0.56
N PRO A 108 -4.84 20.18 -1.56
CA PRO A 108 -4.39 20.69 -2.85
C PRO A 108 -3.62 22.01 -2.74
N SER A 109 -4.05 22.94 -1.90
CA SER A 109 -3.40 24.26 -1.78
C SER A 109 -2.17 24.24 -0.86
N HIS A 110 -2.19 23.47 0.23
CA HIS A 110 -1.09 23.46 1.19
C HIS A 110 -0.02 22.42 0.85
N ASP A 111 -0.40 21.18 0.57
CA ASP A 111 0.57 20.07 0.44
C ASP A 111 1.12 19.94 -0.98
N VAL A 112 0.26 20.04 -2.00
CA VAL A 112 0.72 20.04 -3.41
C VAL A 112 1.54 21.29 -3.67
N GLY A 113 1.06 22.47 -3.24
CA GLY A 113 1.82 23.72 -3.32
C GLY A 113 3.19 23.65 -2.63
N PHE A 114 3.26 23.04 -1.44
CA PHE A 114 4.50 22.81 -0.70
C PHE A 114 5.50 21.92 -1.46
N GLY A 115 5.02 20.80 -2.04
CA GLY A 115 5.86 19.92 -2.83
C GLY A 115 6.34 20.57 -4.13
N LYS A 116 5.44 21.24 -4.87
CA LYS A 116 5.79 21.97 -6.11
C LYS A 116 6.80 23.09 -5.85
N ALA A 117 6.64 23.84 -4.76
CA ALA A 117 7.59 24.89 -4.37
C ALA A 117 8.99 24.35 -4.07
N ALA A 118 9.11 23.08 -3.66
CA ALA A 118 10.39 22.41 -3.44
C ALA A 118 10.95 21.72 -4.70
N GLY A 119 10.21 21.69 -5.82
CA GLY A 119 10.57 20.94 -7.01
C GLY A 119 10.35 19.43 -6.88
N SER A 120 9.57 19.00 -5.89
CA SER A 120 9.26 17.59 -5.63
C SER A 120 8.08 17.09 -6.44
N THR A 121 8.04 15.78 -6.69
CA THR A 121 6.85 15.10 -7.18
C THR A 121 5.77 15.14 -6.11
N THR A 122 4.50 15.27 -6.50
CA THR A 122 3.38 15.49 -5.59
C THR A 122 2.29 14.46 -5.78
N ALA A 123 1.82 13.88 -4.67
CA ALA A 123 0.68 12.97 -4.64
C ALA A 123 -0.41 13.53 -3.71
N LEU A 124 -1.59 13.80 -4.28
CA LEU A 124 -2.76 14.25 -3.53
C LEU A 124 -3.58 13.04 -3.08
N LEU A 125 -3.90 12.98 -1.79
CA LEU A 125 -4.81 12.01 -1.21
C LEU A 125 -6.23 12.60 -1.09
N ASP A 126 -7.02 12.50 -2.16
CA ASP A 126 -8.40 13.01 -2.21
C ASP A 126 -9.38 11.96 -1.65
N THR A 127 -9.51 11.94 -0.32
CA THR A 127 -10.44 11.05 0.40
C THR A 127 -11.93 11.44 0.25
N GLY A 128 -12.25 12.44 -0.58
CA GLY A 128 -13.62 12.94 -0.76
C GLY A 128 -14.15 13.74 0.43
N ARG A 129 -13.38 13.92 1.51
CA ARG A 129 -13.68 14.78 2.66
C ARG A 129 -13.47 16.25 2.31
N ARG A 130 -14.15 16.77 1.29
CA ARG A 130 -14.18 18.22 1.05
C ARG A 130 -15.03 18.87 2.15
N HIS A 131 -14.37 19.26 3.24
CA HIS A 131 -14.94 20.25 4.17
C HIS A 131 -15.23 21.52 3.37
N SER A 132 -16.46 22.01 3.53
CA SER A 132 -16.98 23.22 2.92
C SER A 132 -16.00 24.39 3.02
N SER A 133 -15.33 24.70 1.93
CA SER A 133 -14.93 26.07 1.63
C SER A 133 -14.84 26.20 0.12
N THR A 134 -15.76 27.00 -0.39
CA THR A 134 -15.76 27.55 -1.73
C THR A 134 -14.44 28.27 -1.99
N GLU A 135 -13.49 27.59 -2.61
CA GLU A 135 -12.53 28.27 -3.48
C GLU A 135 -12.59 27.61 -4.85
N THR A 136 -13.23 28.36 -5.74
CA THR A 136 -13.20 28.18 -7.17
C THR A 136 -11.74 28.06 -7.60
N ALA A 137 -11.35 26.85 -8.00
CA ALA A 137 -10.12 26.61 -8.73
C ALA A 137 -10.15 27.43 -10.03
N LYS A 138 -9.66 28.66 -9.95
CA LYS A 138 -9.07 29.32 -11.11
C LYS A 138 -7.84 28.48 -11.44
N SER A 139 -8.00 27.67 -12.46
CA SER A 139 -6.99 26.80 -13.05
C SER A 139 -5.71 27.58 -13.40
N ASN A 140 -4.76 27.60 -12.47
CA ASN A 140 -3.35 27.69 -12.83
C ASN A 140 -2.86 26.25 -13.02
N HIS A 141 -2.49 25.89 -14.25
CA HIS A 141 -1.97 24.54 -14.57
C HIS A 141 -0.73 24.13 -13.75
N HIS A 142 -0.09 25.06 -13.04
CA HIS A 142 1.10 24.83 -12.21
C HIS A 142 0.84 24.23 -10.82
N GLU A 143 -0.42 24.10 -10.37
CA GLU A 143 -0.77 23.57 -9.04
C GLU A 143 -1.43 22.18 -9.08
N GLN A 144 -1.43 21.51 -10.24
CA GLN A 144 -1.96 20.15 -10.32
C GLN A 144 -0.99 19.14 -9.70
N PRO A 145 -1.49 18.19 -8.88
CA PRO A 145 -0.66 17.11 -8.36
C PRO A 145 -0.24 16.18 -9.49
N ASP A 146 0.92 15.55 -9.34
CA ASP A 146 1.43 14.57 -10.31
C ASP A 146 0.67 13.24 -10.21
N PHE A 147 0.26 12.87 -8.99
CA PHE A 147 -0.57 11.69 -8.71
C PHE A 147 -1.80 12.07 -7.87
N VAL A 148 -2.90 11.36 -8.09
CA VAL A 148 -4.09 11.43 -7.25
C VAL A 148 -4.42 10.02 -6.79
N ALA A 149 -4.52 9.86 -5.48
CA ALA A 149 -4.99 8.64 -4.82
C ALA A 149 -6.26 8.98 -4.03
N HIS A 150 -7.23 8.08 -4.02
CA HIS A 150 -8.41 8.22 -3.18
C HIS A 150 -8.22 7.56 -1.81
N GLN A 151 -7.28 6.62 -1.75
CA GLN A 151 -6.98 5.84 -0.56
C GLN A 151 -5.47 5.64 -0.44
N LEU A 152 -4.98 5.55 0.80
CA LEU A 152 -3.54 5.55 1.07
C LEU A 152 -2.85 4.32 0.45
N TRP A 153 -3.53 3.17 0.43
CA TRP A 153 -3.05 1.92 -0.16
C TRP A 153 -2.92 1.95 -1.69
N GLU A 154 -3.42 2.98 -2.38
CA GLU A 154 -3.21 3.15 -3.83
C GLU A 154 -1.83 3.71 -4.15
N LEU A 155 -1.20 4.42 -3.21
CA LEU A 155 0.09 5.09 -3.43
C LEU A 155 1.21 4.14 -3.83
N PRO A 156 1.41 2.97 -3.20
CA PRO A 156 2.43 2.01 -3.64
C PRO A 156 2.27 1.63 -5.11
N ARG A 157 1.04 1.40 -5.58
CA ARG A 157 0.76 1.07 -6.98
C ARG A 157 1.06 2.26 -7.89
N LEU A 158 0.66 3.47 -7.52
CA LEU A 158 0.93 4.67 -8.31
C LEU A 158 2.44 4.91 -8.46
N PHE A 159 3.18 4.82 -7.36
CA PHE A 159 4.64 4.98 -7.38
C PHE A 159 5.29 3.88 -8.20
N TRP A 160 4.83 2.63 -8.07
CA TRP A 160 5.34 1.52 -8.90
C TRP A 160 5.17 1.74 -10.39
N LEU A 161 4.06 2.35 -10.82
CA LEU A 161 3.76 2.55 -12.25
C LEU A 161 4.55 3.70 -12.87
N HIS A 162 5.02 4.64 -12.06
CA HIS A 162 5.50 5.93 -12.54
C HIS A 162 6.91 6.30 -12.03
N MET A 163 7.48 5.53 -11.10
CA MET A 163 8.77 5.84 -10.47
C MET A 163 9.67 4.62 -10.37
N GLU A 164 10.98 4.85 -10.26
CA GLU A 164 11.97 3.83 -9.97
C GLU A 164 12.07 3.59 -8.46
N ILE A 165 11.96 2.32 -8.03
CA ILE A 165 11.97 1.94 -6.62
C ILE A 165 13.27 1.17 -6.32
N PRO A 166 14.10 1.58 -5.35
CA PRO A 166 15.34 0.87 -5.01
C PRO A 166 15.08 -0.59 -4.54
N ASN A 167 16.06 -1.50 -4.77
CA ASN A 167 16.16 -2.90 -4.31
C ASN A 167 15.55 -4.01 -5.22
N ALA A 168 15.71 -5.28 -4.82
CA ALA A 168 15.50 -6.50 -5.63
C ALA A 168 14.08 -6.71 -6.20
N LEU A 169 13.12 -5.88 -5.79
CA LEU A 169 11.77 -5.84 -6.34
C LEU A 169 11.56 -4.68 -7.34
N GLY A 170 12.55 -3.79 -7.53
CA GLY A 170 12.35 -2.50 -8.20
C GLY A 170 13.49 -1.89 -9.04
N SER A 171 14.65 -2.53 -9.26
CA SER A 171 15.60 -2.04 -10.28
C SER A 171 15.36 -2.70 -11.64
N ASN A 172 14.88 -1.93 -12.62
CA ASN A 172 14.60 -2.29 -14.03
C ASN A 172 13.46 -3.28 -14.30
N SER A 173 12.21 -2.83 -14.16
CA SER A 173 11.14 -3.25 -15.07
C SER A 173 10.01 -2.22 -15.09
N PRO A 174 10.04 -1.19 -15.97
CA PRO A 174 8.82 -0.49 -16.35
C PRO A 174 7.89 -1.55 -16.90
N LEU A 175 6.83 -1.96 -16.16
CA LEU A 175 5.95 -3.10 -16.50
C LEU A 175 6.46 -3.82 -17.73
N LEU A 176 7.54 -4.61 -17.59
CA LEU A 176 7.78 -5.62 -18.61
C LEU A 176 6.46 -6.33 -18.56
N LYS A 177 5.65 -6.13 -19.60
CA LYS A 177 4.28 -6.60 -19.74
C LYS A 177 4.43 -8.07 -19.45
N TYR A 178 4.24 -8.44 -18.19
CA TYR A 178 4.97 -9.59 -17.70
C TYR A 178 4.50 -10.74 -18.56
N ASP A 179 5.43 -11.54 -19.07
CA ASP A 179 5.01 -12.72 -19.79
C ASP A 179 4.03 -13.42 -18.86
N THR A 180 2.79 -13.56 -19.33
CA THR A 180 1.72 -14.08 -18.51
C THR A 180 2.24 -15.42 -18.03
N PRO A 181 2.41 -15.62 -16.71
CA PRO A 181 3.02 -16.85 -16.24
C PRO A 181 2.24 -18.00 -16.86
N VAL A 182 2.96 -19.03 -17.28
CA VAL A 182 2.33 -20.23 -17.83
C VAL A 182 2.49 -21.37 -16.83
N PRO A 183 1.49 -22.24 -16.70
CA PRO A 183 1.60 -23.44 -15.89
C PRO A 183 2.77 -24.32 -16.36
N SER A 184 3.80 -24.49 -15.52
CA SER A 184 5.01 -25.25 -15.87
C SER A 184 5.04 -26.69 -15.36
N THR A 185 4.32 -27.00 -14.28
CA THR A 185 4.21 -28.37 -13.72
C THR A 185 2.95 -29.06 -14.20
N ALA A 186 2.91 -30.41 -14.15
CA ALA A 186 1.73 -31.17 -14.56
C ALA A 186 0.52 -30.80 -13.67
N ALA A 187 0.73 -30.65 -12.36
CA ALA A 187 -0.32 -30.20 -11.46
C ALA A 187 -0.83 -28.79 -11.80
N CYS A 188 0.05 -27.84 -12.08
CA CYS A 188 -0.37 -26.49 -12.49
C CYS A 188 -1.15 -26.50 -13.81
N GLN A 189 -0.73 -27.33 -14.78
CA GLN A 189 -1.40 -27.45 -16.08
C GLN A 189 -2.79 -28.05 -15.94
N ALA A 190 -2.92 -29.15 -15.20
CA ALA A 190 -4.20 -29.78 -14.91
C ALA A 190 -5.13 -28.82 -14.17
N ALA A 191 -4.58 -28.08 -13.19
CA ALA A 191 -5.36 -27.10 -12.45
C ALA A 191 -5.86 -25.93 -13.31
N ALA A 192 -5.02 -25.40 -14.21
CA ALA A 192 -5.39 -24.34 -15.15
C ALA A 192 -6.38 -24.80 -16.24
N GLN A 193 -6.46 -26.11 -16.53
CA GLN A 193 -7.37 -26.68 -17.52
C GLN A 193 -8.68 -27.21 -16.91
N GLY A 194 -8.78 -27.26 -15.58
CA GLY A 194 -9.94 -27.81 -14.90
C GLY A 194 -9.97 -29.34 -14.86
N ASP A 195 -8.83 -30.00 -15.11
CA ASP A 195 -8.74 -31.46 -15.22
C ASP A 195 -8.51 -32.12 -13.86
N VAL A 196 -9.61 -32.41 -13.17
CA VAL A 196 -9.59 -33.13 -11.88
C VAL A 196 -9.03 -34.55 -12.04
N ALA A 197 -9.26 -35.22 -13.17
CA ALA A 197 -8.81 -36.60 -13.37
C ALA A 197 -7.28 -36.66 -13.52
N ALA A 198 -6.69 -35.70 -14.23
CA ALA A 198 -5.24 -35.56 -14.30
C ALA A 198 -4.65 -35.29 -12.91
N LEU A 199 -5.25 -34.39 -12.11
CA LEU A 199 -4.79 -34.15 -10.74
C LEU A 199 -4.87 -35.40 -9.86
N GLN A 200 -5.93 -36.21 -9.98
CA GLN A 200 -6.08 -37.46 -9.24
C GLN A 200 -4.99 -38.50 -9.54
N SER A 201 -4.28 -38.38 -10.67
CA SER A 201 -3.18 -39.26 -11.04
C SER A 201 -1.80 -38.78 -10.54
N LEU A 202 -1.72 -37.58 -9.97
CA LEU A 202 -0.47 -36.95 -9.52
C LEU A 202 -0.26 -37.14 -8.00
N PRO A 203 1.00 -37.12 -7.53
CA PRO A 203 1.30 -37.17 -6.12
C PRO A 203 0.82 -35.89 -5.41
N ILE A 204 0.30 -36.04 -4.18
CA ILE A 204 -0.23 -34.95 -3.35
C ILE A 204 0.78 -33.79 -3.23
N ASP A 205 2.05 -34.10 -2.97
CA ASP A 205 3.11 -33.11 -2.82
C ASP A 205 3.26 -32.20 -4.06
N GLU A 206 2.98 -32.72 -5.26
CA GLU A 206 3.02 -31.92 -6.50
C GLU A 206 1.77 -31.04 -6.63
N ILE A 207 0.60 -31.52 -6.17
CA ILE A 207 -0.68 -30.80 -6.24
C ILE A 207 -0.69 -29.58 -5.32
N ILE A 208 0.05 -29.64 -4.20
CA ILE A 208 0.16 -28.52 -3.25
C ILE A 208 1.43 -27.68 -3.44
N ALA A 209 2.37 -28.12 -4.29
CA ALA A 209 3.66 -27.47 -4.46
C ALA A 209 3.56 -26.05 -5.04
N VAL A 210 4.49 -25.21 -4.59
CA VAL A 210 4.75 -23.89 -5.19
C VAL A 210 5.61 -24.08 -6.44
N CYS A 211 5.13 -23.61 -7.60
CA CYS A 211 5.88 -23.61 -8.85
C CYS A 211 7.15 -22.75 -8.71
N PRO A 212 8.36 -23.28 -8.90
CA PRO A 212 9.60 -22.50 -8.70
C PRO A 212 9.71 -21.29 -9.62
N GLN A 213 9.20 -21.38 -10.86
CA GLN A 213 9.36 -20.33 -11.88
C GLN A 213 8.38 -19.17 -11.69
N THR A 214 7.13 -19.46 -11.31
CA THR A 214 6.06 -18.46 -11.23
C THR A 214 5.65 -18.14 -9.80
N ARG A 215 6.11 -18.94 -8.84
CA ARG A 215 5.64 -19.01 -7.45
C ARG A 215 4.15 -19.33 -7.29
N ASN A 216 3.40 -19.53 -8.36
CA ASN A 216 2.00 -19.95 -8.26
C ASN A 216 1.88 -21.39 -7.77
N THR A 217 0.88 -21.67 -6.96
CA THR A 217 0.45 -23.04 -6.64
C THR A 217 -0.60 -23.49 -7.67
N PRO A 218 -0.84 -24.81 -7.82
CA PRO A 218 -1.99 -25.30 -8.58
C PRO A 218 -3.33 -24.68 -8.12
N LEU A 219 -3.48 -24.40 -6.82
CA LEU A 219 -4.63 -23.67 -6.29
C LEU A 219 -4.78 -22.26 -6.89
N ILE A 220 -3.69 -21.51 -7.03
CA ILE A 220 -3.70 -20.18 -7.67
C ILE A 220 -4.11 -20.29 -9.15
N TRP A 221 -3.65 -21.32 -9.87
CA TRP A 221 -4.04 -21.54 -11.27
C TRP A 221 -5.52 -21.90 -11.43
N ALA A 222 -6.02 -22.82 -10.62
CA ALA A 222 -7.43 -23.21 -10.62
C ALA A 222 -8.36 -22.03 -10.30
N THR A 223 -7.93 -21.17 -9.36
CA THR A 223 -8.70 -20.00 -8.94
C THR A 223 -8.63 -18.85 -9.94
N ASP A 224 -7.51 -18.62 -10.64
CA ASP A 224 -7.44 -17.64 -11.74
C ASP A 224 -8.26 -18.07 -12.97
N ALA A 225 -8.41 -19.38 -13.19
CA ALA A 225 -9.23 -19.94 -14.28
C ALA A 225 -10.70 -20.20 -13.90
N GLY A 226 -11.07 -20.06 -12.63
CA GLY A 226 -12.45 -20.23 -12.14
C GLY A 226 -12.92 -21.68 -12.04
N HIS A 227 -12.01 -22.65 -11.94
CA HIS A 227 -12.33 -24.07 -11.89
C HIS A 227 -12.66 -24.54 -10.47
N SER A 228 -13.85 -24.18 -9.99
CA SER A 228 -14.30 -24.46 -8.61
C SER A 228 -14.20 -25.94 -8.19
N LYS A 229 -14.46 -26.89 -9.09
CA LYS A 229 -14.30 -28.33 -8.81
C LYS A 229 -12.85 -28.75 -8.56
N VAL A 230 -11.91 -28.14 -9.28
CA VAL A 230 -10.48 -28.34 -9.03
C VAL A 230 -10.09 -27.70 -7.70
N VAL A 231 -10.59 -26.49 -7.43
CA VAL A 231 -10.34 -25.80 -6.16
C VAL A 231 -10.83 -26.64 -4.99
N GLU A 232 -12.06 -27.16 -5.06
CA GLU A 232 -12.62 -28.07 -4.06
C GLU A 232 -11.73 -29.30 -3.86
N TYR A 233 -11.33 -29.97 -4.94
CA TYR A 233 -10.45 -31.15 -4.87
C TYR A 233 -9.08 -30.85 -4.25
N ILE A 234 -8.42 -29.75 -4.65
CA ILE A 234 -7.12 -29.35 -4.08
C ILE A 234 -7.28 -29.04 -2.58
N LEU A 235 -8.34 -28.33 -2.19
CA LEU A 235 -8.61 -28.02 -0.80
C LEU A 235 -8.92 -29.29 0.01
N GLU A 236 -9.61 -30.28 -0.54
CA GLU A 236 -9.80 -31.59 0.09
C GLU A 236 -8.48 -32.33 0.32
N ILE A 237 -7.57 -32.33 -0.66
CA ILE A 237 -6.24 -32.94 -0.53
C ILE A 237 -5.41 -32.25 0.55
N MET A 238 -5.45 -30.92 0.59
CA MET A 238 -4.75 -30.14 1.62
C MET A 238 -5.24 -30.47 3.03
N GLY A 239 -6.51 -30.88 3.17
CA GLY A 239 -7.10 -31.24 4.46
C GLY A 239 -6.99 -30.10 5.47
N ASP A 240 -6.37 -30.38 6.61
CA ASP A 240 -6.12 -29.40 7.67
C ASP A 240 -4.83 -28.60 7.46
N ASP A 241 -3.98 -28.97 6.50
CA ASP A 241 -2.76 -28.23 6.19
C ASP A 241 -3.08 -26.95 5.39
N ARG A 242 -2.94 -25.81 6.07
CA ARG A 242 -3.19 -24.48 5.51
C ARG A 242 -1.92 -23.78 5.01
N SER A 243 -0.77 -24.46 5.03
CA SER A 243 0.53 -23.87 4.70
C SER A 243 0.58 -23.18 3.33
N HIS A 244 -0.18 -23.70 2.36
CA HIS A 244 -0.23 -23.19 0.99
C HIS A 244 -1.54 -22.48 0.62
N LEU A 245 -2.47 -22.31 1.57
CA LEU A 245 -3.78 -21.69 1.30
C LEU A 245 -3.64 -20.21 0.94
N ASP A 246 -2.77 -19.52 1.68
CA ASP A 246 -2.46 -18.10 1.50
C ASP A 246 -1.10 -17.89 0.79
N ALA A 247 -0.64 -18.89 0.04
CA ALA A 247 0.61 -18.81 -0.69
C ALA A 247 0.61 -17.59 -1.61
N ARG A 248 1.70 -16.82 -1.55
CA ARG A 248 1.92 -15.64 -2.39
C ARG A 248 2.67 -16.05 -3.65
N GLY A 249 1.92 -16.12 -4.75
CA GLY A 249 2.43 -16.49 -6.06
C GLY A 249 2.96 -15.31 -6.85
N TYR A 250 2.63 -15.31 -8.13
CA TYR A 250 3.07 -14.30 -9.08
C TYR A 250 2.55 -12.91 -8.70
N LEU A 251 3.47 -11.95 -8.55
CA LEU A 251 3.23 -10.60 -8.00
C LEU A 251 2.63 -10.61 -6.58
N GLY A 252 2.92 -11.63 -5.80
CA GLY A 252 2.42 -11.78 -4.45
C GLY A 252 0.93 -12.10 -4.36
N ALA A 253 0.27 -12.37 -5.48
CA ALA A 253 -1.16 -12.69 -5.51
C ALA A 253 -1.43 -14.03 -4.82
N THR A 254 -2.44 -14.05 -3.95
CA THR A 254 -3.00 -15.27 -3.35
C THR A 254 -4.14 -15.82 -4.22
N ALA A 255 -4.54 -17.06 -3.96
CA ALA A 255 -5.70 -17.69 -4.58
C ALA A 255 -6.97 -16.84 -4.41
N ALA A 256 -7.19 -16.27 -3.22
CA ALA A 256 -8.32 -15.38 -2.94
C ALA A 256 -8.28 -14.10 -3.78
N SER A 257 -7.10 -13.47 -3.92
CA SER A 257 -6.96 -12.25 -4.72
C SER A 257 -7.22 -12.50 -6.20
N ARG A 258 -6.84 -13.67 -6.74
CA ARG A 258 -7.14 -14.07 -8.13
C ARG A 258 -8.62 -14.32 -8.34
N ALA A 259 -9.25 -15.07 -7.43
CA ALA A 259 -10.67 -15.32 -7.49
C ALA A 259 -11.49 -14.01 -7.46
N ALA A 260 -11.14 -13.08 -6.58
CA ALA A 260 -11.78 -11.76 -6.52
C ALA A 260 -11.55 -10.96 -7.82
N CYS A 261 -10.31 -10.87 -8.29
CA CYS A 261 -9.94 -10.12 -9.50
C CYS A 261 -10.62 -10.62 -10.78
N ARG A 262 -10.97 -11.91 -10.84
CA ARG A 262 -11.67 -12.51 -11.99
C ARG A 262 -13.17 -12.65 -11.80
N GLY A 263 -13.72 -12.26 -10.64
CA GLY A 263 -15.14 -12.43 -10.31
C GLY A 263 -15.54 -13.90 -10.12
N HIS A 264 -14.61 -14.79 -9.78
CA HIS A 264 -14.87 -16.22 -9.56
C HIS A 264 -15.40 -16.47 -8.13
N SER A 265 -16.65 -16.05 -7.89
CA SER A 265 -17.30 -16.08 -6.58
C SER A 265 -17.34 -17.47 -5.93
N ASP A 266 -17.53 -18.53 -6.72
CA ASP A 266 -17.57 -19.90 -6.19
C ASP A 266 -16.21 -20.34 -5.65
N CYS A 267 -15.12 -19.97 -6.35
CA CYS A 267 -13.77 -20.22 -5.88
C CYS A 267 -13.47 -19.42 -4.61
N LEU A 268 -13.85 -18.13 -4.57
CA LEU A 268 -13.66 -17.28 -3.40
C LEU A 268 -14.43 -17.80 -2.18
N ARG A 269 -15.65 -18.30 -2.40
CA ARG A 269 -16.47 -18.94 -1.36
C ARG A 269 -15.79 -20.18 -0.78
N LEU A 270 -15.34 -21.10 -1.63
CA LEU A 270 -14.63 -22.31 -1.21
C LEU A 270 -13.36 -21.99 -0.39
N LEU A 271 -12.59 -20.99 -0.84
CA LEU A 271 -11.41 -20.52 -0.11
C LEU A 271 -11.77 -19.95 1.27
N ALA A 272 -12.81 -19.11 1.33
CA ALA A 272 -13.27 -18.51 2.59
C ALA A 272 -13.80 -19.56 3.57
N GLU A 273 -14.54 -20.55 3.09
CA GLU A 273 -15.03 -21.68 3.89
C GLU A 273 -13.89 -22.53 4.47
N ARG A 274 -12.75 -22.61 3.77
CA ARG A 274 -11.52 -23.24 4.26
C ARG A 274 -10.62 -22.30 5.07
N GLY A 275 -11.06 -21.06 5.31
CA GLY A 275 -10.38 -20.10 6.18
C GLY A 275 -9.19 -19.39 5.53
N ALA A 276 -9.24 -19.16 4.21
CA ALA A 276 -8.25 -18.32 3.52
C ALA A 276 -8.24 -16.90 4.09
N ASN A 277 -7.06 -16.33 4.30
CA ASN A 277 -6.91 -15.00 4.83
C ASN A 277 -7.12 -13.94 3.73
N LEU A 278 -8.23 -13.21 3.83
CA LEU A 278 -8.58 -12.14 2.89
C LEU A 278 -7.82 -10.83 3.14
N ASP A 279 -7.00 -10.77 4.19
CA ASP A 279 -6.15 -9.63 4.54
C ASP A 279 -4.70 -9.82 4.05
N VAL A 280 -4.47 -10.73 3.09
CA VAL A 280 -3.16 -10.89 2.44
C VAL A 280 -3.14 -10.09 1.13
N CYS A 281 -2.31 -9.04 1.11
CA CYS A 281 -2.14 -8.19 -0.06
C CYS A 281 -1.08 -8.74 -1.03
N ASN A 282 -1.23 -8.38 -2.31
CA ASN A 282 -0.23 -8.64 -3.34
C ASN A 282 0.97 -7.68 -3.23
N ASP A 283 1.96 -7.78 -4.11
CA ASP A 283 3.17 -6.93 -4.08
C ASP A 283 2.86 -5.43 -4.33
N LYS A 284 1.64 -5.12 -4.79
CA LYS A 284 1.10 -3.77 -4.98
C LYS A 284 0.19 -3.32 -3.83
N MET A 285 0.18 -4.04 -2.71
CA MET A 285 -0.65 -3.74 -1.54
C MET A 285 -2.16 -3.80 -1.83
N GLN A 286 -2.57 -4.62 -2.80
CA GLN A 286 -3.98 -4.82 -3.11
C GLN A 286 -4.50 -6.09 -2.43
N TYR A 287 -5.51 -5.93 -1.58
CA TYR A 287 -6.26 -7.03 -0.97
C TYR A 287 -7.29 -7.59 -1.95
N PRO A 288 -7.74 -8.85 -1.78
CA PRO A 288 -8.89 -9.40 -2.52
C PRO A 288 -10.07 -8.43 -2.64
N LEU A 289 -10.42 -7.71 -1.57
CA LEU A 289 -11.52 -6.73 -1.56
C LEU A 289 -11.33 -5.59 -2.57
N HIS A 290 -10.09 -5.16 -2.84
CA HIS A 290 -9.81 -4.09 -3.81
C HIS A 290 -10.13 -4.49 -5.26
N PHE A 291 -10.41 -5.76 -5.51
CA PHE A 291 -10.80 -6.24 -6.84
C PHE A 291 -12.27 -6.67 -6.93
N ALA A 292 -13.00 -6.62 -5.82
CA ALA A 292 -14.42 -6.97 -5.76
C ALA A 292 -15.27 -5.75 -6.17
N GLU A 293 -15.27 -5.43 -7.46
CA GLU A 293 -16.16 -4.44 -8.10
C GLU A 293 -17.33 -5.11 -8.82
#